data_AF-A0A0L0VT84-F1
#
_entry.id   AF-A0A0L0VT84-F1
#
_cell.length_a   1.000
_cell.length_b   1.000
_cell.length_c   1.000
_cell.angle_alpha   90.00
_cell.angle_beta   90.00
_cell.angle_gamma   90.00
#
_symmetry.space_group_name_H-M   'P 1'
#
loop_
_entity.id
_entity.type
_entity.pdbx_description
1 polymer ?
#
loop_
_entity_poly.entity_id
_entity_poly.type
_entity_poly.pdbx_seq_one_letter_code
_entity_poly.pdbx_strand_id
1 'polypeptide(L)'
;MVLGQIIKDDKMVEFKKRLKPHQLAKLPKILAVEDSEDENEDHDSKMNLQESTTTTEKRKRRRLKKGPENVFDRAVMQHNLLSVSRIYNRISFKGLGNLVGLTSSAVKIMPRTMIQENCLKASINQVKKLLTFMNSIDPSEDNVVA
;
A
#
# COMPACT_ATOMS: atom_id res chain seq x y z
N MET A 1 12.25 3.06 -15.02
CA MET A 1 12.45 2.27 -13.78
C MET A 1 12.92 0.89 -14.21
N VAL A 2 14.15 0.48 -13.88
CA VAL A 2 14.77 -0.69 -14.54
C VAL A 2 14.87 -1.93 -13.63
N LEU A 3 14.85 -1.80 -12.32
CA LEU A 3 14.75 -2.96 -11.41
C LEU A 3 13.45 -2.85 -10.62
N GLY A 4 12.71 -3.96 -10.47
CA GLY A 4 11.47 -4.09 -9.68
C GLY A 4 11.67 -3.90 -8.18
N GLN A 5 12.32 -2.80 -7.80
CA GLN A 5 12.58 -2.37 -6.45
C GLN A 5 11.42 -1.52 -5.93
N ILE A 6 11.18 -1.65 -4.63
CA ILE A 6 10.21 -0.83 -3.91
C ILE A 6 10.79 0.57 -3.74
N ILE A 7 10.00 1.57 -4.13
CA ILE A 7 10.35 2.98 -4.02
C ILE A 7 10.01 3.46 -2.61
N LYS A 8 11.04 3.86 -1.86
CA LYS A 8 10.90 4.45 -0.52
C LYS A 8 10.52 5.93 -0.58
N ASP A 9 9.92 6.43 0.51
CA ASP A 9 9.46 7.81 0.63
C ASP A 9 10.56 8.85 0.39
N ASP A 10 11.78 8.60 0.86
CA ASP A 10 12.89 9.55 0.72
C ASP A 10 13.22 9.81 -0.76
N LYS A 11 13.29 8.73 -1.56
CA LYS A 11 13.47 8.81 -3.02
C LYS A 11 12.27 9.49 -3.68
N MET A 12 11.07 9.26 -3.16
CA MET A 12 9.86 9.88 -3.68
C MET A 12 9.87 11.41 -3.45
N VAL A 13 10.32 11.88 -2.29
CA VAL A 13 10.43 13.31 -1.97
C VAL A 13 11.49 13.99 -2.83
N GLU A 14 12.66 13.37 -3.00
CA GLU A 14 13.70 13.90 -3.87
C GLU A 14 13.20 14.01 -5.32
N PHE A 15 12.53 12.97 -5.82
CA PHE A 15 12.00 12.97 -7.17
C PHE A 15 10.90 14.02 -7.35
N LYS A 16 9.97 14.16 -6.38
CA LYS A 16 8.90 15.18 -6.41
C LYS A 16 9.44 16.60 -6.60
N LYS A 17 10.60 16.94 -6.03
CA LYS A 17 11.23 18.26 -6.20
C LYS A 17 11.64 18.56 -7.65
N ARG A 18 11.85 17.53 -8.48
CA ARG A 18 12.26 17.67 -9.88
C ARG A 18 11.07 17.75 -10.84
N LEU A 19 9.84 17.50 -10.38
CA LEU A 19 8.66 17.52 -11.23
C LEU A 19 8.15 18.93 -11.48
N LYS A 20 7.63 19.14 -12.69
CA LYS A 20 6.89 20.36 -13.04
C LYS A 20 5.46 20.29 -12.47
N PRO A 21 4.80 21.44 -12.20
CA PRO A 21 3.48 21.46 -11.56
C PRO A 21 2.41 20.70 -12.37
N HIS A 22 2.48 20.73 -13.70
CA HIS A 22 1.53 20.01 -14.56
C HIS A 22 1.66 18.47 -14.48
N GLN A 23 2.78 17.94 -13.98
CA GLN A 23 2.99 16.49 -13.83
C GLN A 23 2.37 15.95 -12.53
N LEU A 24 1.93 16.84 -11.63
CA LEU A 24 1.31 16.51 -10.36
C LEU A 24 -0.22 16.69 -10.44
N ALA A 25 -0.82 16.17 -11.51
CA ALA A 25 -2.26 16.20 -11.69
C ALA A 25 -2.96 15.48 -10.52
N LYS A 26 -3.95 16.17 -9.93
CA LYS A 26 -4.78 15.64 -8.84
C LYS A 26 -5.78 14.66 -9.41
N LEU A 27 -5.91 13.51 -8.75
CA LEU A 27 -6.93 12.52 -9.09
C LEU A 27 -8.23 12.84 -8.35
N PRO A 28 -9.39 12.46 -8.91
CA PRO A 28 -10.62 12.49 -8.14
C PRO A 28 -10.43 11.63 -6.90
N LYS A 29 -10.85 12.15 -5.74
CA LYS A 29 -10.99 11.32 -4.54
C LYS A 29 -12.03 10.27 -4.88
N ILE A 30 -11.59 9.06 -5.22
CA ILE A 30 -12.47 7.91 -5.36
C ILE A 30 -13.25 7.87 -4.05
N LEU A 31 -14.57 8.03 -4.14
CA LEU A 31 -15.51 7.98 -3.03
C LEU A 31 -15.17 6.73 -2.23
N ALA A 32 -14.46 6.93 -1.12
CA ALA A 32 -14.35 5.90 -0.12
C ALA A 32 -15.79 5.71 0.35
N VAL A 33 -16.28 4.49 0.17
CA VAL A 33 -17.31 3.91 1.03
C VAL A 33 -17.08 4.47 2.44
N GLU A 34 -18.15 4.99 3.04
CA GLU A 34 -18.15 5.41 4.43
C GLU A 34 -17.87 4.18 5.30
N ASP A 35 -16.61 3.76 5.38
CA ASP A 35 -16.18 2.80 6.38
C ASP A 35 -16.01 3.61 7.67
N SER A 36 -17.10 3.71 8.41
CA SER A 36 -17.20 4.13 9.80
C SER A 36 -16.50 3.16 10.77
N GLU A 37 -15.47 2.44 10.32
CA GLU A 37 -14.85 1.33 11.08
C GLU A 37 -13.35 1.53 11.40
N ASP A 38 -12.77 2.70 11.16
CA ASP A 38 -11.41 3.04 11.66
C ASP A 38 -11.46 3.81 13.01
N GLU A 39 -12.49 3.58 13.84
CA GLU A 39 -12.51 4.03 15.26
C GLU A 39 -11.77 3.08 16.21
N ASN A 40 -11.20 1.96 15.73
CA ASN A 40 -10.57 0.97 16.62
C ASN A 40 -9.25 0.43 16.07
N GLU A 41 -8.15 1.19 16.17
CA GLU A 41 -6.80 0.67 16.43
C GLU A 41 -5.80 1.83 16.67
N ASP A 42 -6.04 2.63 17.72
CA ASP A 42 -5.01 3.34 18.49
C ASP A 42 -5.58 3.76 19.86
N HIS A 43 -6.14 2.80 20.60
CA HIS A 43 -6.57 3.04 21.98
C HIS A 43 -5.41 3.08 23.00
N ASP A 44 -4.16 2.93 22.53
CA ASP A 44 -2.95 2.87 23.36
C ASP A 44 -2.20 4.21 23.48
N SER A 45 -2.87 5.34 23.24
CA SER A 45 -2.25 6.69 23.37
C SER A 45 -3.03 7.67 24.24
N LYS A 46 -3.92 7.20 25.11
CA LYS A 46 -4.50 8.01 26.20
C LYS A 46 -3.97 7.53 27.55
N MET A 47 -2.74 7.90 27.88
CA MET A 47 -2.30 8.28 29.23
C MET A 47 -0.78 8.43 29.20
N ASN A 48 -0.29 9.66 29.00
CA ASN A 48 0.41 10.37 30.06
C ASN A 48 0.73 11.79 29.56
N LEU A 49 -0.02 12.78 30.03
CA LEU A 49 0.42 14.17 30.06
C LEU A 49 1.36 14.29 31.26
N GLN A 50 2.64 14.01 31.06
CA GLN A 50 3.66 14.56 31.93
C GLN A 50 4.94 14.83 31.14
N GLU A 51 5.21 16.12 31.05
CA GLU A 51 6.37 16.78 30.51
C GLU A 51 7.65 16.25 31.18
N SER A 52 8.57 15.69 30.39
CA SER A 52 9.96 15.43 30.80
C SER A 52 10.86 15.23 29.58
N THR A 53 11.46 16.33 29.17
CA THR A 53 12.86 16.51 28.73
C THR A 53 13.67 15.29 28.26
N THR A 54 14.26 15.46 27.07
CA THR A 54 15.51 14.90 26.52
C THR A 54 15.51 13.55 25.77
N THR A 55 16.06 13.63 24.54
CA THR A 55 16.54 12.59 23.61
C THR A 55 15.55 12.00 22.57
N THR A 56 15.45 12.73 21.45
CA THR A 56 15.67 12.27 20.07
C THR A 56 15.33 10.81 19.71
N GLU A 57 14.05 10.46 19.61
CA GLU A 57 13.52 9.65 18.50
C GLU A 57 12.03 9.95 18.36
N LYS A 58 11.69 11.07 17.71
CA LYS A 58 10.36 11.20 17.12
C LYS A 58 10.26 10.17 16.01
N ARG A 59 9.85 8.93 16.37
CA ARG A 59 9.32 7.96 15.41
C ARG A 59 8.19 8.67 14.69
N LYS A 60 8.51 9.22 13.52
CA LYS A 60 7.58 9.89 12.63
C LYS A 60 6.59 8.82 12.21
N ARG A 61 5.53 8.63 12.99
CA ARG A 61 4.43 7.72 12.68
C ARG A 61 4.00 8.06 11.26
N ARG A 62 4.28 7.17 10.32
CA ARG A 62 3.97 7.36 8.92
C ARG A 62 2.46 7.49 8.82
N ARG A 63 1.96 8.68 8.48
CA ARG A 63 0.54 8.86 8.21
C ARG A 63 0.20 8.04 6.98
N LEU A 64 -0.50 6.93 7.19
CA LEU A 64 -1.03 6.10 6.11
C LEU A 64 -2.03 6.94 5.31
N LYS A 65 -1.91 6.91 3.98
CA LYS A 65 -2.81 7.67 3.11
C LYS A 65 -4.09 6.88 2.87
N LYS A 66 -5.23 7.58 2.85
CA LYS A 66 -6.54 7.01 2.51
C LYS A 66 -6.67 6.68 1.01
N GLY A 67 -5.77 7.19 0.17
CA GLY A 67 -5.74 6.90 -1.26
C GLY A 67 -4.69 7.73 -2.01
N PRO A 68 -4.50 7.47 -3.31
CA PRO A 68 -3.60 8.26 -4.15
C PRO A 68 -4.18 9.66 -4.38
N GLU A 69 -3.39 10.70 -4.08
CA GLU A 69 -3.81 12.10 -4.30
C GLU A 69 -3.53 12.57 -5.73
N ASN A 70 -2.41 12.12 -6.30
CA ASN A 70 -1.93 12.54 -7.60
C ASN A 70 -1.64 11.34 -8.50
N VAL A 71 -1.60 11.57 -9.82
CA VAL A 71 -1.21 10.57 -10.82
C VAL A 71 0.15 9.93 -10.52
N PHE A 72 1.11 10.74 -10.06
CA PHE A 72 2.43 10.27 -9.66
C PHE A 72 2.36 9.34 -8.43
N ASP A 73 1.53 9.68 -7.43
CA ASP A 73 1.36 8.87 -6.22
C ASP A 73 0.75 7.51 -6.58
N ARG A 74 -0.31 7.51 -7.40
CA ARG A 74 -0.94 6.28 -7.93
C ARG A 74 0.07 5.39 -8.64
N ALA A 75 0.88 5.96 -9.54
CA ALA A 75 1.86 5.22 -10.32
C ALA A 75 2.93 4.56 -9.43
N VAL A 76 3.47 5.30 -8.44
CA VAL A 76 4.45 4.76 -7.48
C VAL A 76 3.84 3.63 -6.65
N MET A 77 2.61 3.78 -6.22
CA MET A 77 1.91 2.77 -5.41
C MET A 77 1.63 1.49 -6.20
N GLN A 78 1.19 1.61 -7.47
CA GLN A 78 0.98 0.46 -8.36
C GLN A 78 2.31 -0.26 -8.65
N HIS A 79 3.36 0.50 -8.96
CA HIS A 79 4.71 -0.06 -9.15
C HIS A 79 5.21 -0.78 -7.90
N ASN A 80 5.01 -0.19 -6.71
CA ASN A 80 5.40 -0.81 -5.46
C ASN A 80 4.63 -2.12 -5.23
N LEU A 81 3.32 -2.16 -5.49
CA LEU A 81 2.54 -3.40 -5.39
C LEU A 81 3.03 -4.48 -6.37
N LEU A 82 3.37 -4.10 -7.60
CA LEU A 82 3.94 -5.01 -8.60
C LEU A 82 5.36 -5.47 -8.24
N SER A 83 6.12 -4.65 -7.52
CA SER A 83 7.42 -5.03 -6.96
C SER A 83 7.25 -6.02 -5.81
N VAL A 84 6.24 -5.82 -4.96
CA VAL A 84 5.88 -6.75 -3.87
C VAL A 84 5.49 -8.11 -4.41
N SER A 85 4.74 -8.18 -5.51
CA SER A 85 4.31 -9.46 -6.10
C SER A 85 5.46 -10.32 -6.60
N ARG A 86 6.65 -9.74 -6.82
CA ARG A 86 7.85 -10.47 -7.24
C ARG A 86 8.69 -10.98 -6.07
N ILE A 87 8.54 -10.35 -4.90
CA ILE A 87 9.38 -10.62 -3.72
C ILE A 87 8.64 -11.54 -2.73
N TYR A 88 7.32 -11.46 -2.67
CA TYR A 88 6.50 -12.19 -1.71
C TYR A 88 5.53 -13.13 -2.41
N ASN A 89 5.33 -14.32 -1.83
CA ASN A 89 4.26 -15.23 -2.25
C ASN A 89 2.90 -14.82 -1.66
N ARG A 90 2.90 -14.38 -0.38
CA ARG A 90 1.70 -13.95 0.33
C ARG A 90 2.02 -12.77 1.25
N ILE A 91 1.09 -11.83 1.40
CA ILE A 91 1.25 -10.66 2.30
C ILE A 91 -0.09 -10.28 2.93
N SER A 92 -0.07 -9.88 4.20
CA SER A 92 -1.27 -9.38 4.90
C SER A 92 -1.57 -7.93 4.52
N PHE A 93 -2.84 -7.51 4.61
CA PHE A 93 -3.22 -6.12 4.28
C PHE A 93 -2.51 -5.07 5.16
N LYS A 94 -2.28 -5.38 6.45
CA LYS A 94 -1.54 -4.50 7.37
C LYS A 94 -0.07 -4.36 6.94
N GLY A 95 0.57 -5.46 6.56
CA GLY A 95 1.94 -5.44 6.06
C GLY A 95 2.06 -4.71 4.71
N LEU A 96 1.11 -4.95 3.81
CA LEU A 96 1.06 -4.30 2.51
C LEU A 96 0.81 -2.78 2.63
N GLY A 97 -0.07 -2.37 3.54
CA GLY A 97 -0.33 -0.96 3.84
C GLY A 97 0.89 -0.21 4.31
N ASN A 98 1.70 -0.82 5.19
CA ASN A 98 2.95 -0.21 5.66
C ASN A 98 4.01 -0.07 4.56
N LEU A 99 3.98 -0.93 3.56
CA LEU A 99 4.96 -0.97 2.48
C LEU A 99 4.61 -0.01 1.33
N VAL A 100 3.32 0.11 1.02
CA VAL A 100 2.80 0.98 -0.04
C VAL A 100 2.41 2.37 0.49
N GLY A 101 2.20 2.51 1.80
CA GLY A 101 1.81 3.77 2.46
C GLY A 101 0.29 4.01 2.48
N LEU A 102 -0.51 2.94 2.51
CA LEU A 102 -1.97 2.97 2.43
C LEU A 102 -2.65 2.50 3.72
N THR A 103 -3.84 3.03 4.01
CA THR A 103 -4.73 2.50 5.07
C THR A 103 -5.33 1.15 4.68
N SER A 104 -5.72 0.33 5.65
CA SER A 104 -6.23 -1.04 5.38
C SER A 104 -7.43 -1.05 4.41
N SER A 105 -8.34 -0.07 4.50
CA SER A 105 -9.45 0.06 3.55
C SER A 105 -8.96 0.36 2.12
N ALA A 106 -8.01 1.27 1.96
CA ALA A 106 -7.43 1.62 0.67
C ALA A 106 -6.56 0.50 0.06
N VAL A 107 -5.88 -0.27 0.91
CA VAL A 107 -5.08 -1.44 0.52
C VAL A 107 -5.93 -2.52 -0.15
N LYS A 108 -7.23 -2.59 0.09
CA LYS A 108 -8.11 -3.55 -0.59
C LYS A 108 -8.43 -3.12 -2.02
N ILE A 109 -8.64 -1.81 -2.23
CA ILE A 109 -9.09 -1.25 -3.50
C ILE A 109 -7.97 -1.35 -4.54
N MET A 110 -6.72 -1.06 -4.17
CA MET A 110 -5.60 -0.98 -5.12
C MET A 110 -5.23 -2.33 -5.78
N PRO A 111 -5.06 -3.46 -5.06
CA PRO A 111 -4.88 -4.77 -5.67
C PRO A 111 -6.11 -5.20 -6.46
N ARG A 112 -7.32 -4.89 -5.97
CA ARG A 112 -8.56 -5.21 -6.68
C ARG A 112 -8.60 -4.55 -8.06
N THR A 113 -8.29 -3.26 -8.15
CA THR A 113 -8.25 -2.55 -9.44
C THR A 113 -7.13 -3.08 -10.33
N MET A 114 -5.94 -3.38 -9.78
CA MET A 114 -4.84 -3.93 -10.57
C MET A 114 -5.10 -5.35 -11.10
N ILE A 115 -5.85 -6.18 -10.36
CA ILE A 115 -6.30 -7.49 -10.84
C ILE A 115 -7.36 -7.31 -11.93
N GLN A 116 -8.32 -6.40 -11.74
CA GLN A 116 -9.36 -6.11 -12.73
C GLN A 116 -8.78 -5.53 -14.04
N GLU A 117 -7.74 -4.70 -13.94
CA GLU A 117 -6.99 -4.15 -15.08
C GLU A 117 -6.02 -5.18 -15.72
N ASN A 118 -6.03 -6.46 -15.28
CA ASN A 118 -5.11 -7.52 -15.70
C ASN A 118 -3.61 -7.16 -15.54
N CYS A 119 -3.29 -6.18 -14.70
CA CYS A 119 -1.93 -5.72 -14.43
C CYS A 119 -1.23 -6.52 -13.31
N LEU A 120 -2.00 -7.28 -12.51
CA LEU A 120 -1.51 -8.06 -11.38
C LEU A 120 -2.20 -9.43 -11.34
N LYS A 121 -1.41 -10.52 -11.35
CA LYS A 121 -1.92 -11.88 -11.14
C LYS A 121 -1.88 -12.23 -9.64
N ALA A 122 -3.01 -12.07 -8.96
CA ALA A 122 -3.13 -12.34 -7.54
C ALA A 122 -4.56 -12.73 -7.16
N SER A 123 -4.69 -13.45 -6.04
CA SER A 123 -5.96 -13.81 -5.42
C SER A 123 -6.09 -13.11 -4.05
N ILE A 124 -7.24 -12.50 -3.81
CA ILE A 124 -7.55 -11.75 -2.59
C ILE A 124 -8.40 -12.62 -1.66
N ASN A 125 -7.90 -12.93 -0.47
CA ASN A 125 -8.70 -13.52 0.60
C ASN A 125 -9.19 -12.42 1.55
N GLN A 126 -10.44 -11.99 1.40
CA GLN A 126 -11.03 -10.92 2.20
C GLN A 126 -11.20 -11.30 3.68
N VAL A 127 -11.57 -12.55 3.99
CA VAL A 127 -11.83 -13.01 5.36
C VAL A 127 -10.53 -13.05 6.17
N LYS A 128 -9.46 -13.62 5.59
CA LYS A 128 -8.14 -13.72 6.23
C LYS A 128 -7.29 -12.45 6.09
N LYS A 129 -7.78 -11.43 5.38
CA LYS A 129 -7.06 -10.18 5.06
C LYS A 129 -5.67 -10.44 4.44
N LEU A 130 -5.62 -11.41 3.51
CA LEU A 130 -4.38 -11.91 2.91
C LEU A 130 -4.42 -11.81 1.38
N LEU A 131 -3.34 -11.32 0.79
CA LEU A 131 -3.12 -11.30 -0.65
C LEU A 131 -2.15 -12.42 -1.02
N THR A 132 -2.53 -13.28 -1.97
CA THR A 132 -1.70 -14.36 -2.50
C THR A 132 -1.36 -14.04 -3.95
N PHE A 133 -0.07 -14.01 -4.28
CA PHE A 133 0.39 -13.73 -5.64
C PHE A 133 0.53 -15.02 -6.42
N MET A 134 0.03 -15.04 -7.65
CA MET A 134 0.16 -16.19 -8.55
C MET A 134 1.44 -16.00 -9.35
N ASN A 135 2.56 -16.50 -8.82
CA ASN A 135 3.82 -16.55 -9.53
C ASN A 135 3.92 -17.88 -10.27
N SER A 136 4.59 -17.93 -11.42
CA SER A 136 4.72 -19.15 -12.26
C SER A 136 5.58 -20.26 -11.64
N ILE A 137 5.82 -20.22 -10.34
CA ILE A 137 6.64 -21.16 -9.55
C ILE A 137 5.77 -22.17 -8.80
N ASP A 138 4.44 -22.08 -8.87
CA ASP A 138 3.53 -23.12 -8.36
C ASP A 138 3.06 -24.03 -9.51
N PRO A 139 3.76 -25.15 -9.80
CA PRO A 139 3.32 -26.15 -10.78
C PRO A 139 2.18 -27.06 -10.27
N SER A 140 1.46 -26.68 -9.21
CA SER A 140 0.56 -27.60 -8.50
C SER A 140 -0.93 -27.37 -8.70
N GLU A 141 -1.38 -26.50 -9.61
CA GLU A 141 -2.82 -26.34 -9.91
C GLU A 141 -3.21 -26.61 -11.39
N ASP A 142 -2.33 -27.22 -12.19
CA ASP A 142 -2.70 -27.74 -13.53
C ASP A 142 -2.91 -29.26 -13.53
N ASN A 143 -3.03 -29.91 -12.35
CA ASN A 143 -3.21 -31.36 -12.27
C ASN A 143 -4.25 -31.78 -11.21
N VAL A 144 -5.47 -31.27 -11.36
CA VAL A 144 -6.65 -32.04 -10.96
C VAL A 144 -7.39 -32.41 -12.23
N VAL A 145 -7.21 -33.68 -12.59
CA VAL A 145 -7.67 -34.39 -13.78
C VAL A 145 -9.17 -34.66 -13.69
N ALA A 146 -9.79 -34.75 -14.88
CA ALA A 146 -11.07 -35.37 -15.25
C ALA A 146 -12.37 -34.59 -15.04
#